data_AF-A0A7Y6ZP32-F1
#
_entry.id   AF-A0A7Y6ZP32-F1
#
_cell.length_a   1.000
_cell.length_b   1.000
_cell.length_c   1.000
_cell.angle_alpha   90.00
_cell.angle_beta   90.00
_cell.angle_gamma   90.00
#
_symmetry.space_group_name_H-M   'P 1'
#
loop_
_entity.id
_entity.type
_entity.pdbx_description
1 polymer ?
#
loop_
_entity_poly.entity_id
_entity_poly.type
_entity_poly.pdbx_seq_one_letter_code
_entity_poly.pdbx_strand_id
1 'polypeptide(L)'
;MRQRILKLVFSKNNLGVLFIRIAFGFHLLHYSWNDVINFSAGDNAEWLGSLGVPFPFIMSWAYILTQFIGGILLIIGFKTRLIAIPLIITFLVAYFLVHASDPYKDSFQAIQMLAVSFFFLFNGSGKLSLDDYLKSKINGKEV
;
A
#
# COMPACT_ATOMS: atom_id res chain seq x y z
N MET A 1 -26.01 9.77 21.72
CA MET A 1 -25.25 8.69 21.03
C MET A 1 -24.34 9.24 19.92
N ARG A 2 -24.88 10.01 18.95
CA ARG A 2 -24.16 10.68 17.85
C ARG A 2 -22.87 11.44 18.24
N GLN A 3 -22.90 12.25 19.30
CA GLN A 3 -21.73 13.01 19.79
C GLN A 3 -20.53 12.13 20.19
N ARG A 4 -20.78 10.93 20.76
CA ARG A 4 -19.73 9.98 21.18
C ARG A 4 -19.08 9.31 19.96
N ILE A 5 -19.88 8.99 18.94
CA ILE A 5 -19.43 8.37 17.70
C ILE A 5 -18.57 9.34 16.90
N LEU A 6 -19.01 10.58 16.75
CA LEU A 6 -18.21 11.64 16.13
C LEU A 6 -16.87 11.83 16.87
N LYS A 7 -16.86 11.82 18.21
CA LYS A 7 -15.62 11.94 18.98
C LYS A 7 -14.66 10.76 18.80
N LEU A 8 -15.19 9.55 18.59
CA LEU A 8 -14.40 8.34 18.33
C LEU A 8 -13.86 8.30 16.90
N VAL A 9 -14.68 8.68 15.92
CA VAL A 9 -14.35 8.76 14.49
C VAL A 9 -13.33 9.86 14.24
N PHE A 10 -13.59 11.07 14.75
CA PHE A 10 -12.72 12.24 14.65
C PHE A 10 -11.68 12.32 15.77
N SER A 11 -11.40 11.19 16.44
CA SER A 11 -10.22 11.10 17.30
C SER A 11 -8.97 11.37 16.46
N LYS A 12 -8.04 12.18 16.99
CA LYS A 12 -6.78 12.57 16.32
C LYS A 12 -6.04 11.36 15.71
N ASN A 13 -6.07 10.22 16.40
CA ASN A 13 -5.40 8.99 15.96
C ASN A 13 -6.04 8.37 14.71
N ASN A 14 -7.37 8.49 14.54
CA ASN A 14 -8.07 7.92 13.38
C ASN A 14 -7.94 8.80 12.13
N LEU A 15 -7.94 10.12 12.31
CA LEU A 15 -7.65 11.04 11.22
C LEU A 15 -6.21 10.87 10.73
N GLY A 16 -5.24 10.70 11.64
CA GLY A 16 -3.85 10.43 11.26
C GLY A 16 -3.70 9.19 10.38
N VAL A 17 -4.31 8.06 10.78
CA VAL A 17 -4.30 6.83 9.96
C VAL A 17 -4.96 7.05 8.60
N LEU A 18 -6.10 7.75 8.56
CA LEU A 18 -6.79 8.07 7.30
C LEU A 18 -5.90 8.88 6.35
N PHE A 19 -5.25 9.93 6.85
CA PHE A 19 -4.37 10.78 6.04
C PHE A 19 -3.19 10.00 5.46
N ILE A 20 -2.49 9.21 6.29
CA ILE A 20 -1.39 8.36 5.82
C ILE A 20 -1.91 7.40 4.76
N ARG A 21 -3.11 6.85 4.94
CA ARG A 21 -3.68 5.86 4.03
C ARG A 21 -4.03 6.44 2.67
N ILE A 22 -4.65 7.62 2.65
CA ILE A 22 -4.94 8.32 1.39
C ILE A 22 -3.65 8.74 0.70
N ALA A 23 -2.71 9.35 1.43
CA ALA A 23 -1.45 9.82 0.85
C ALA A 23 -0.62 8.66 0.27
N PHE A 24 -0.45 7.59 1.04
CA PHE A 24 0.29 6.40 0.62
C PHE A 24 -0.42 5.67 -0.52
N GLY A 25 -1.72 5.43 -0.42
CA GLY A 25 -2.47 4.78 -1.48
C GLY A 25 -2.49 5.59 -2.78
N PHE A 26 -2.55 6.92 -2.71
CA PHE A 26 -2.41 7.79 -3.87
C PHE A 26 -1.02 7.71 -4.47
N HIS A 27 0.04 7.67 -3.65
CA HIS A 27 1.40 7.50 -4.14
C HIS A 27 1.57 6.18 -4.92
N LEU A 28 1.08 5.07 -4.37
CA LEU A 28 1.10 3.76 -5.04
C LEU A 28 0.36 3.79 -6.38
N LEU A 29 -0.81 4.44 -6.41
CA LEU A 29 -1.57 4.64 -7.64
C LEU A 29 -0.80 5.47 -8.65
N HIS A 30 -0.24 6.61 -8.23
CA HIS A 30 0.51 7.49 -9.12
C HIS A 30 1.68 6.77 -9.81
N TYR A 31 2.43 5.96 -9.05
CA TYR A 31 3.57 5.23 -9.59
C TYR A 31 3.19 4.05 -10.50
N SER A 32 2.05 3.42 -10.27
CA SER A 32 1.61 2.25 -11.06
C SER A 32 0.59 2.57 -12.16
N TRP A 33 0.06 3.80 -12.20
CA TRP A 33 -1.02 4.20 -13.10
C TRP A 33 -0.64 4.01 -14.57
N ASN A 34 0.50 4.58 -14.97
CA ASN A 34 0.98 4.51 -16.35
C ASN A 34 1.36 3.07 -16.72
N ASP A 35 1.87 2.30 -15.77
CA ASP A 35 2.25 0.91 -16.02
C ASP A 35 1.04 0.02 -16.32
N VAL A 36 -0.07 0.23 -15.61
CA VAL A 36 -1.33 -0.48 -15.85
C VAL A 36 -1.96 -0.08 -17.18
N ILE A 37 -2.04 1.23 -17.47
CA ILE A 37 -2.72 1.70 -18.69
C ILE A 37 -1.97 1.29 -19.96
N ASN A 38 -0.64 1.36 -19.93
CA ASN A 38 0.18 1.07 -21.10
C ASN A 38 0.59 -0.40 -21.19
N PHE A 39 0.19 -1.25 -20.23
CA PHE A 39 0.63 -2.65 -20.16
C PHE A 39 2.15 -2.79 -20.24
N SER A 40 2.88 -1.90 -19.54
CA SER A 40 4.36 -1.78 -19.58
C SER A 40 5.10 -2.95 -18.92
N ALA A 41 4.39 -4.01 -18.55
CA ALA A 41 4.98 -5.13 -17.84
C ALA A 41 6.12 -5.79 -18.63
N GLY A 42 6.03 -5.79 -19.97
CA GLY A 42 7.10 -6.26 -20.86
C GLY A 42 8.37 -5.41 -20.72
N ASP A 43 8.25 -4.09 -20.84
CA ASP A 43 9.39 -3.16 -20.74
C ASP A 43 10.07 -3.25 -19.37
N ASN A 44 9.28 -3.29 -18.30
CA ASN A 44 9.76 -3.48 -16.93
C ASN A 44 10.43 -4.86 -16.74
N ALA A 45 9.97 -5.89 -17.46
CA ALA A 45 10.56 -7.22 -17.38
C ALA A 45 11.96 -7.29 -18.02
N GLU A 46 12.21 -6.56 -19.11
CA GLU A 46 13.55 -6.49 -19.70
C GLU A 46 14.56 -5.89 -18.71
N TRP A 47 14.17 -4.79 -18.06
CA TRP A 47 14.97 -4.17 -17.01
C TRP A 47 15.18 -5.08 -15.81
N LEU A 48 14.12 -5.69 -15.27
CA LEU A 48 14.23 -6.66 -14.16
C LEU A 48 15.09 -7.88 -14.53
N GLY A 49 15.01 -8.34 -15.78
CA GLY A 49 15.85 -9.42 -16.29
C GLY A 49 17.33 -9.05 -16.29
N SER A 50 17.67 -7.80 -16.63
CA SER A 50 19.05 -7.29 -16.56
C SER A 50 19.62 -7.28 -15.14
N LEU A 51 18.76 -7.20 -14.12
CA LEU A 51 19.10 -7.26 -12.70
C LEU A 51 19.19 -8.70 -12.16
N GLY A 52 18.95 -9.71 -13.00
CA GLY A 52 18.98 -11.12 -12.61
C GLY A 52 17.74 -11.59 -11.83
N VAL A 53 16.63 -10.84 -11.89
CA VAL A 53 15.38 -11.22 -11.21
C VAL A 53 14.79 -12.47 -11.88
N PRO A 54 14.46 -13.55 -11.13
CA PRO A 54 13.84 -14.73 -11.71
C PRO A 54 12.41 -14.44 -12.17
N PHE A 55 12.02 -15.01 -13.32
CA PHE A 55 10.70 -14.82 -13.93
C PHE A 55 10.29 -13.33 -14.06
N PRO A 56 11.11 -12.50 -14.73
CA PRO A 56 10.98 -11.04 -14.67
C PRO A 56 9.62 -10.53 -15.19
N PHE A 57 9.02 -11.21 -16.16
CA PHE A 57 7.68 -10.87 -16.65
C PHE A 57 6.58 -11.06 -15.59
N ILE A 58 6.66 -12.14 -14.81
CA ILE A 58 5.70 -12.40 -13.73
C ILE A 58 5.93 -11.42 -12.58
N MET A 59 7.20 -11.17 -12.24
CA MET A 59 7.56 -10.22 -11.18
C MET A 59 7.16 -8.79 -11.51
N SER A 60 7.29 -8.39 -12.78
CA SER A 60 6.84 -7.10 -13.30
C SER A 60 5.33 -6.92 -13.10
N TRP A 61 4.51 -7.89 -13.54
CA TRP A 61 3.07 -7.84 -13.29
C TRP A 61 2.72 -7.84 -11.80
N ALA A 62 3.42 -8.65 -10.99
CA ALA A 62 3.21 -8.68 -9.55
C ALA A 62 3.49 -7.32 -8.90
N TYR A 63 4.57 -6.63 -9.29
CA TYR A 63 4.92 -5.29 -8.84
C TYR A 63 3.85 -4.25 -9.22
N ILE A 64 3.45 -4.23 -10.49
CA ILE A 64 2.46 -3.27 -11.01
C ILE A 64 1.11 -3.47 -10.30
N LEU A 65 0.61 -4.70 -10.28
CA LEU A 65 -0.71 -5.01 -9.71
C LEU A 65 -0.76 -4.84 -8.20
N THR A 66 0.32 -5.20 -7.49
CA THR A 66 0.37 -5.04 -6.03
C THR A 66 0.25 -3.57 -5.64
N GLN A 67 0.94 -2.68 -6.34
CA GLN A 67 0.86 -1.24 -6.07
C GLN A 67 -0.47 -0.66 -6.51
N PHE A 68 -0.96 -1.00 -7.71
CA PHE A 68 -2.19 -0.44 -8.22
C PHE A 68 -3.41 -0.87 -7.39
N ILE A 69 -3.62 -2.18 -7.29
CA ILE A 69 -4.73 -2.74 -6.52
C ILE A 69 -4.55 -2.43 -5.04
N GLY A 70 -3.32 -2.56 -4.52
CA GLY A 70 -3.02 -2.25 -3.13
C GLY A 70 -3.29 -0.79 -2.78
N GLY A 71 -2.94 0.14 -3.67
CA GLY A 71 -3.22 1.57 -3.52
C GLY A 71 -4.71 1.88 -3.44
N ILE A 72 -5.51 1.31 -4.35
CA ILE A 72 -6.98 1.43 -4.31
C ILE A 72 -7.50 0.88 -2.98
N LEU A 73 -7.19 -0.38 -2.67
CA LEU A 73 -7.73 -1.04 -1.49
C LEU A 73 -7.28 -0.38 -0.18
N LEU A 74 -6.09 0.20 -0.14
CA LEU A 74 -5.64 1.03 0.97
C LEU A 74 -6.51 2.30 1.07
N ILE A 75 -6.72 3.07 0.01
CA ILE A 75 -7.53 4.31 0.08
C ILE A 75 -8.90 4.05 0.71
N ILE A 76 -9.64 3.06 0.19
CA ILE A 76 -10.95 2.66 0.74
C ILE A 76 -10.84 1.99 2.12
N GLY A 77 -9.65 1.53 2.51
CA GLY A 77 -9.39 0.91 3.81
C GLY A 77 -10.02 -0.48 3.90
N PHE A 78 -9.90 -1.27 2.84
CA PHE A 78 -10.37 -2.65 2.78
C PHE A 78 -9.22 -3.64 2.86
N LYS A 79 -9.32 -4.66 3.71
CA LYS A 79 -8.30 -5.70 3.94
C LYS A 79 -6.89 -5.15 4.14
N THR A 80 -6.78 -3.99 4.78
CA THR A 80 -5.53 -3.19 4.85
C THR A 80 -4.31 -3.98 5.33
N ARG A 81 -4.48 -4.80 6.37
CA ARG A 81 -3.40 -5.67 6.89
C ARG A 81 -2.96 -6.75 5.91
N LEU A 82 -3.88 -7.28 5.11
CA LEU A 82 -3.57 -8.32 4.13
C LEU A 82 -2.84 -7.74 2.93
N ILE A 83 -3.17 -6.51 2.51
CA ILE A 83 -2.49 -5.80 1.41
C ILE A 83 -1.10 -5.29 1.82
N ALA A 84 -0.91 -4.97 3.10
CA ALA A 84 0.40 -4.60 3.62
C ALA A 84 1.46 -5.69 3.40
N ILE A 85 1.07 -6.97 3.44
CA ILE A 85 2.00 -8.10 3.26
C ILE A 85 2.65 -8.11 1.87
N PRO A 86 1.91 -8.16 0.74
CA PRO A 86 2.52 -8.12 -0.57
C PRO A 86 3.26 -6.80 -0.82
N LEU A 87 2.79 -5.66 -0.29
CA LEU A 87 3.53 -4.39 -0.39
C LEU A 87 4.89 -4.44 0.32
N ILE A 88 4.97 -5.02 1.52
CA ILE A 88 6.23 -5.24 2.23
C ILE A 88 7.18 -6.07 1.36
N ILE A 89 6.70 -7.18 0.80
CA ILE A 89 7.51 -8.04 -0.07
C ILE A 89 8.01 -7.25 -1.29
N THR A 90 7.12 -6.50 -1.96
CA THR A 90 7.46 -5.67 -3.12
C THR A 90 8.57 -4.67 -2.80
N PHE A 91 8.46 -3.92 -1.68
CA PHE A 91 9.44 -2.91 -1.34
C PHE A 91 10.73 -3.47 -0.73
N LEU A 92 10.68 -4.65 -0.10
CA LEU A 92 11.91 -5.38 0.27
C LEU A 92 12.69 -5.81 -0.98
N VAL A 93 12.01 -6.41 -1.96
CA VAL A 93 12.62 -6.84 -3.23
C VAL A 93 13.18 -5.63 -3.97
N ALA A 94 12.41 -4.54 -4.09
CA ALA A 94 12.88 -3.31 -4.72
C ALA A 94 14.11 -2.74 -4.00
N TYR A 95 14.11 -2.69 -2.67
CA TYR A 95 15.27 -2.21 -1.92
C TYR A 95 16.50 -3.08 -2.15
N PHE A 96 16.40 -4.41 -1.95
CA PHE A 96 17.56 -5.29 -2.01
C PHE A 96 18.13 -5.47 -3.43
N LEU A 97 17.28 -5.46 -4.46
CA LEU A 97 17.72 -5.71 -5.83
C LEU A 97 18.10 -4.43 -6.59
N VAL A 98 17.47 -3.30 -6.26
CA VAL A 98 17.68 -2.04 -6.99
C VAL A 98 18.51 -1.06 -6.17
N HIS A 99 18.16 -0.89 -4.88
CA HIS A 99 18.64 0.25 -4.09
C HIS A 99 19.65 -0.08 -2.99
N ALA A 100 20.09 -1.34 -2.85
CA ALA A 100 20.95 -1.76 -1.76
C ALA A 100 22.35 -1.12 -1.82
N SER A 101 22.83 -0.86 -3.03
CA SER A 101 24.12 -0.24 -3.30
C SER A 101 24.02 1.26 -3.58
N ASP A 102 22.80 1.80 -3.64
CA ASP A 102 22.55 3.20 -3.93
C ASP A 102 22.84 4.09 -2.71
N PRO A 103 23.18 5.37 -2.91
CA PRO A 103 23.19 6.36 -1.84
C PRO A 103 21.81 6.45 -1.16
N TYR A 104 21.79 6.75 0.14
CA TYR A 104 20.55 6.85 0.94
C TYR A 104 19.46 7.69 0.26
N LYS A 105 19.83 8.78 -0.41
CA LYS A 105 18.89 9.66 -1.11
C LYS A 105 18.04 8.90 -2.13
N ASP A 106 18.65 7.99 -2.88
CA ASP A 106 18.01 7.25 -3.97
C ASP A 106 17.26 6.03 -3.41
N SER A 107 17.78 5.41 -2.34
CA SER A 107 17.09 4.32 -1.63
C SER A 107 15.97 4.77 -0.69
N PHE A 108 15.91 6.07 -0.35
CA PHE A 108 15.00 6.62 0.65
C PHE A 108 13.54 6.30 0.34
N GLN A 109 13.18 6.32 -0.95
CA GLN A 109 11.83 6.02 -1.37
C GLN A 109 11.44 4.56 -1.08
N ALA A 110 12.30 3.59 -1.36
CA ALA A 110 12.01 2.20 -1.04
C ALA A 110 11.89 1.98 0.49
N ILE A 111 12.79 2.62 1.26
CA ILE A 111 12.79 2.53 2.73
C ILE A 111 11.50 3.12 3.33
N GLN A 112 11.08 4.31 2.90
CA GLN A 112 9.87 4.94 3.43
C GLN A 112 8.62 4.12 3.07
N MET A 113 8.54 3.58 1.85
CA MET A 113 7.42 2.76 1.40
C MET A 113 7.31 1.46 2.21
N LEU A 114 8.46 0.85 2.50
CA LEU A 114 8.53 -0.30 3.40
C LEU A 114 8.05 0.05 4.81
N ALA A 115 8.52 1.16 5.38
CA ALA A 115 8.11 1.61 6.72
C ALA A 115 6.60 1.87 6.82
N VAL A 116 6.00 2.53 5.83
CA VAL A 116 4.56 2.79 5.80
C VAL A 116 3.76 1.49 5.59
N SER A 117 4.30 0.54 4.82
CA SER A 117 3.67 -0.78 4.67
C SER A 117 3.63 -1.54 6.00
N PHE A 118 4.72 -1.54 6.78
CA PHE A 118 4.75 -2.10 8.13
C PHE A 118 3.79 -1.37 9.09
N PHE A 119 3.68 -0.05 8.98
CA PHE A 119 2.68 0.70 9.74
C PHE A 119 1.27 0.15 9.51
N PHE A 120 0.86 -0.11 8.26
CA PHE A 120 -0.46 -0.67 7.97
C PHE A 120 -0.61 -2.14 8.40
N LEU A 121 0.45 -2.93 8.38
CA LEU A 121 0.44 -4.29 8.90
C LEU A 121 0.08 -4.31 10.40
N PHE A 122 0.71 -3.44 11.19
CA PHE A 122 0.51 -3.41 12.64
C PHE A 122 -0.73 -2.60 13.06
N ASN A 123 -0.88 -1.37 12.56
CA ASN A 123 -2.00 -0.49 12.96
C ASN A 123 -3.33 -0.90 12.30
N GLY A 124 -3.31 -1.44 11.08
CA GLY A 124 -4.51 -1.69 10.28
C GLY A 124 -5.15 -0.41 9.72
N SER A 125 -6.45 -0.48 9.43
CA SER A 125 -7.16 0.51 8.61
C SER A 125 -7.64 1.77 9.34
N GLY A 126 -7.81 1.73 10.66
CA GLY A 126 -8.46 2.79 11.45
C GLY A 126 -9.99 2.84 11.28
N LYS A 127 -10.67 3.71 12.04
CA LYS A 127 -12.17 3.74 12.10
C LYS A 127 -12.87 4.30 10.87
N LEU A 128 -12.19 5.15 10.11
CA LEU A 128 -12.71 5.67 8.84
C LEU A 128 -12.28 4.76 7.69
N SER A 129 -12.76 3.52 7.70
CA SER A 129 -12.38 2.50 6.71
C SER A 129 -13.51 1.54 6.42
N LEU A 130 -13.47 0.91 5.24
CA LEU A 130 -14.43 -0.14 4.90
C LEU A 130 -14.32 -1.34 5.85
N ASP A 131 -13.11 -1.69 6.30
CA ASP A 131 -12.89 -2.73 7.30
C ASP A 131 -13.66 -2.47 8.61
N ASP A 132 -13.65 -1.22 9.12
CA ASP A 132 -14.38 -0.86 10.35
C ASP A 132 -15.90 -0.88 10.13
N TYR A 133 -16.36 -0.38 8.98
CA TYR A 133 -17.78 -0.40 8.60
C TYR A 133 -18.34 -1.84 8.51
N LEU A 134 -17.61 -2.75 7.85
CA LEU A 134 -18.02 -4.15 7.76
C LEU A 134 -18.03 -4.80 9.15
N LYS A 135 -17.03 -4.48 9.99
CA LYS A 135 -16.97 -4.98 11.36
C LYS A 135 -18.12 -4.46 12.23
N SER A 136 -18.54 -3.20 12.11
CA SER A 136 -19.67 -2.67 12.87
C SER A 136 -20.99 -3.32 12.46
N LYS A 137 -21.19 -3.53 11.15
CA LYS A 137 -22.38 -4.19 10.59
C LYS A 137 -22.50 -5.65 11.02
N ILE A 138 -21.40 -6.42 10.98
CA ILE A 138 -21.39 -7.82 11.45
C ILE A 138 -21.71 -7.91 12.95
N ASN A 139 -21.22 -6.95 13.75
CA ASN A 139 -21.44 -6.95 15.19
C ASN A 139 -22.77 -6.32 15.64
N GLY A 140 -23.70 -6.03 14.71
CA GLY A 140 -25.01 -5.45 15.02
C GLY A 140 -24.98 -4.08 15.68
N LYS A 141 -23.84 -3.38 15.64
CA LYS A 141 -23.71 -2.01 16.15
C LYS A 141 -24.00 -1.07 14.99
N GLU A 142 -25.26 -0.75 14.77
CA GLU A 142 -25.60 0.33 13.85
C GLU A 142 -25.05 1.66 14.42
N VAL A 143 -24.32 2.36 13.55
CA VAL A 143 -23.57 3.59 13.81
C VAL A 143 -24.51 4.80 13.88
#